data_AF-A0A816BDD2-F1
#
_entry.id   AF-A0A816BDD2-F1
#
_cell.length_a   1.000
_cell.length_b   1.000
_cell.length_c   1.000
_cell.angle_alpha   90.00
_cell.angle_beta   90.00
_cell.angle_gamma   90.00
#
_symmetry.space_group_name_H-M   'P 1'
#
loop_
_entity.id
_entity.type
_entity.pdbx_description
1 polymer ?
#
loop_
_entity_poly.entity_id
_entity_poly.type
_entity_poly.pdbx_seq_one_letter_code
_entity_poly.pdbx_strand_id
1 'polypeptide(L)'
;KIGFIDKYLKFSSVFESFPIDVDTFLHFSELEESTLSKLINDAEKLNLDETAFYHRFSELFIHNVKETNRYSSDEIAAFLEYLTQFQTCFPLYCGGIFKTLQSIKDVQDVYCLLSNKSIPEQCQRRLSNDIYLRLKDLSISDFSRFMKLSAEKLKLDYKPSFKSIAGTILEIYLQYQVRGIHFRGKNDLDNLKTLFCCSIQFANNSSLSLLLECIIETCDDQNATCIRRIIKLFEMLSDLDNGLQNFDPSSIVKDDWIAYFIPRWPIDWIQISCDVYEHLISISRNNKWILYLWERFVLLSLLDVQPTQCETNLEEFNVWLKNAKIDVHNGNDYLSAFLITSLFHNVEPFLKELALPEMDHIICYLLNLKNQARNLSSSVETNLKSFEIFCERINKIIRNIVCLTAPRSIFQETPNRLKSNILNLFVSDPSLFTTFKISDDLLHFPKIHPSILNLRNQQQPNDIVLSNGLVDIVQRTSDWIKWYDGFIDTFLPILDWLNSYEVQGINNIMLAVKEGRRGTFQVFIMRTTIQQIADILETLKNHLFRLCYLFNCLKPVMVIDNGITKRLSQEFIEEMKRSGSDKIIEVKERSSQLQTVKIQDRQL
;
A
#
# COMPACT_ATOMS: atom_id res chain seq x y z
N LYS A 1 16.50 -75.86 -30.57
CA LYS A 1 17.70 -75.94 -29.70
C LYS A 1 17.19 -76.00 -28.26
N ILE A 2 17.53 -77.03 -27.49
CA ILE A 2 17.26 -77.04 -26.03
C ILE A 2 18.26 -76.06 -25.42
N GLY A 3 17.78 -75.03 -24.72
CA GLY A 3 18.62 -74.01 -24.12
C GLY A 3 19.57 -74.59 -23.06
N PHE A 4 20.72 -73.96 -22.87
CA PHE A 4 21.73 -74.36 -21.89
C PHE A 4 21.14 -74.60 -20.50
N ILE A 5 20.21 -73.74 -20.07
CA ILE A 5 19.53 -73.80 -18.77
C ILE A 5 18.71 -75.08 -18.61
N ASP A 6 17.91 -75.45 -19.62
CA ASP A 6 17.10 -76.67 -19.58
C ASP A 6 17.98 -77.92 -19.49
N LYS A 7 19.17 -77.89 -20.10
CA LYS A 7 20.15 -78.98 -19.97
C LYS A 7 20.80 -78.98 -18.59
N TYR A 8 21.19 -77.82 -18.08
CA TYR A 8 21.80 -77.69 -16.76
C TYR A 8 20.83 -78.19 -15.66
N LEU A 9 19.57 -77.75 -15.70
CA LEU A 9 18.53 -78.19 -14.77
C LEU A 9 18.26 -79.70 -14.86
N LYS A 10 18.32 -80.29 -16.06
CA LYS A 10 18.18 -81.74 -16.25
C LYS A 10 19.29 -82.56 -15.59
N PHE A 11 20.48 -81.97 -15.42
CA PHE A 11 21.64 -82.62 -14.82
C PHE A 11 22.04 -81.97 -13.48
N SER A 12 21.13 -81.23 -12.83
CA SER A 12 21.44 -80.44 -11.62
C SER A 12 22.05 -81.27 -10.49
N SER A 13 21.63 -82.53 -10.34
CA SER A 13 22.17 -83.48 -9.35
C SER A 13 23.65 -83.82 -9.55
N VAL A 14 24.17 -83.67 -10.77
CA VAL A 14 25.60 -83.88 -11.08
C VAL A 14 26.44 -82.67 -10.68
N PHE A 15 25.83 -81.48 -10.63
CA PHE A 15 26.50 -80.20 -10.40
C PHE A 15 26.26 -79.64 -9.00
N GLU A 16 25.62 -80.38 -8.07
CA GLU A 16 25.36 -79.92 -6.69
C GLU A 16 26.62 -79.47 -5.94
N SER A 17 27.78 -80.04 -6.26
CA SER A 17 29.08 -79.67 -5.66
C SER A 17 29.74 -78.45 -6.33
N PHE A 18 29.27 -78.04 -7.50
CA PHE A 18 29.76 -76.89 -8.27
C PHE A 18 28.59 -76.17 -8.93
N PRO A 19 27.73 -75.50 -8.14
CA PRO A 19 26.59 -74.76 -8.68
C PRO A 19 27.10 -73.66 -9.62
N ILE A 20 26.36 -73.45 -10.71
CA ILE A 20 26.66 -72.39 -11.67
C ILE A 20 26.69 -71.02 -10.95
N ASP A 21 27.76 -70.28 -11.15
CA ASP A 21 27.88 -68.91 -10.65
C ASP A 21 27.27 -67.90 -11.63
N VAL A 22 27.07 -66.68 -11.14
CA VAL A 22 26.47 -65.58 -11.90
C VAL A 22 27.26 -65.26 -13.17
N ASP A 23 28.59 -65.26 -13.11
CA ASP A 23 29.44 -64.87 -14.24
C ASP A 23 29.37 -65.93 -15.36
N THR A 24 29.36 -67.21 -14.99
CA THR A 24 29.18 -68.34 -15.91
C THR A 24 27.79 -68.31 -16.54
N PHE A 25 26.75 -68.04 -15.76
CA PHE A 25 25.38 -67.90 -16.28
C PHE A 25 25.25 -66.76 -17.29
N LEU A 26 25.80 -65.59 -16.98
CA LEU A 26 25.76 -64.41 -17.86
C LEU A 26 26.51 -64.68 -19.18
N HIS A 27 27.68 -65.30 -19.12
CA HIS A 27 28.46 -65.66 -20.31
C HIS A 27 27.68 -66.56 -21.28
N PHE A 28 27.00 -67.59 -20.76
CA PHE A 28 26.18 -68.47 -21.62
C PHE A 28 24.91 -67.77 -22.12
N SER A 29 24.35 -66.85 -21.35
CA SER A 29 23.14 -66.12 -21.73
C SER A 29 23.40 -65.09 -22.85
N GLU A 30 24.60 -64.49 -22.91
CA GLU A 30 25.01 -63.64 -24.02
C GLU A 30 24.98 -64.36 -25.37
N LEU A 31 25.39 -65.64 -25.37
CA LEU A 31 25.50 -66.48 -26.56
C LEU A 31 24.14 -66.96 -27.11
N GLU A 32 23.07 -66.93 -26.30
CA GLU A 32 21.77 -67.50 -26.67
C GLU A 32 20.74 -66.48 -27.21
N GLU A 33 21.09 -65.19 -27.32
CA GLU A 33 20.14 -64.12 -27.71
C GLU A 33 18.81 -64.15 -26.92
N SER A 34 18.86 -64.46 -25.62
CA SER A 34 17.68 -64.53 -24.74
C SER A 34 16.98 -63.18 -24.53
N THR A 35 15.65 -63.18 -24.50
CA THR A 35 14.83 -62.03 -24.07
C THR A 35 15.05 -61.73 -22.58
N LEU A 36 14.91 -60.48 -22.16
CA LEU A 36 15.10 -60.06 -20.77
C LEU A 36 14.27 -60.88 -19.77
N SER A 37 13.00 -61.12 -20.07
CA SER A 37 12.10 -61.92 -19.21
C SER A 37 12.56 -63.38 -19.07
N LYS A 38 13.17 -63.93 -20.11
CA LYS A 38 13.70 -65.30 -20.08
C LYS A 38 14.96 -65.36 -19.20
N LEU A 39 15.85 -64.37 -19.35
CA LEU A 39 17.05 -64.21 -18.53
C LEU A 39 16.73 -64.14 -17.03
N ILE A 40 15.73 -63.33 -16.66
CA ILE A 40 15.29 -63.19 -15.26
C ILE A 40 14.69 -64.51 -14.75
N ASN A 41 13.76 -65.11 -15.50
CA ASN A 41 13.15 -66.40 -15.12
C ASN A 41 14.19 -67.53 -14.99
N ASP A 42 15.20 -67.55 -15.84
CA ASP A 42 16.24 -68.58 -15.81
C ASP A 42 17.21 -68.36 -14.63
N ALA A 43 17.51 -67.11 -14.27
CA ALA A 43 18.25 -66.79 -13.05
C ALA A 43 17.49 -67.22 -11.77
N GLU A 44 16.18 -66.98 -11.72
CA GLU A 44 15.31 -67.41 -10.62
C GLU A 44 15.26 -68.94 -10.50
N LYS A 45 15.09 -69.67 -11.62
CA LYS A 45 15.10 -71.16 -11.61
C LYS A 45 16.42 -71.74 -11.10
N LEU A 46 17.52 -71.03 -11.31
CA LEU A 46 18.85 -71.44 -10.86
C LEU A 46 19.14 -71.04 -9.41
N ASN A 47 18.23 -70.34 -8.73
CA ASN A 47 18.44 -69.79 -7.38
C ASN A 47 19.75 -68.99 -7.26
N LEU A 48 20.07 -68.18 -8.28
CA LEU A 48 21.22 -67.30 -8.23
C LEU A 48 21.01 -66.20 -7.17
N ASP A 49 22.10 -65.71 -6.57
CA ASP A 49 22.05 -64.52 -5.72
C ASP A 49 21.54 -63.33 -6.54
N GLU A 50 20.33 -62.88 -6.25
CA GLU A 50 19.64 -61.81 -7.00
C GLU A 50 20.44 -60.51 -7.00
N THR A 51 21.07 -60.15 -5.88
CA THR A 51 21.82 -58.89 -5.77
C THR A 51 23.10 -58.98 -6.59
N ALA A 52 23.85 -60.08 -6.47
CA ALA A 52 25.05 -60.30 -7.26
C ALA A 52 24.73 -60.38 -8.77
N PHE A 53 23.62 -61.03 -9.13
CA PHE A 53 23.12 -61.09 -10.51
C PHE A 53 22.84 -59.70 -11.07
N TYR A 54 22.00 -58.90 -10.42
CA TYR A 54 21.68 -57.56 -10.92
C TYR A 54 22.87 -56.62 -10.91
N HIS A 55 23.83 -56.75 -10.00
CA HIS A 55 25.07 -55.96 -10.09
C HIS A 55 25.89 -56.32 -11.34
N ARG A 56 26.13 -57.61 -11.58
CA ARG A 56 26.94 -58.07 -12.72
C ARG A 56 26.25 -57.88 -14.06
N PHE A 57 24.94 -58.07 -14.11
CA PHE A 57 24.17 -57.92 -15.34
C PHE A 57 24.08 -56.46 -15.81
N SER A 58 24.37 -55.48 -14.95
CA SER A 58 24.20 -54.06 -15.29
C SER A 58 25.04 -53.62 -16.49
N GLU A 59 26.30 -54.05 -16.57
CA GLU A 59 27.20 -53.70 -17.68
C GLU A 59 26.71 -54.28 -19.00
N LEU A 60 26.33 -55.57 -18.99
CA LEU A 60 25.79 -56.26 -20.16
C LEU A 60 24.46 -55.64 -20.62
N PHE A 61 23.57 -55.33 -19.67
CA PHE A 61 22.30 -54.69 -19.98
C PHE A 61 22.51 -53.33 -20.63
N ILE A 62 23.34 -52.48 -20.03
CA ILE A 62 23.64 -51.13 -20.56
C ILE A 62 24.30 -51.23 -21.94
N HIS A 63 25.20 -52.20 -22.14
CA HIS A 63 25.80 -52.47 -23.45
C HIS A 63 24.74 -52.84 -24.49
N ASN A 64 23.79 -53.71 -24.14
CA ASN A 64 22.71 -54.14 -25.04
C ASN A 64 21.68 -53.03 -25.34
N VAL A 65 21.49 -52.08 -24.41
CA VAL A 65 20.72 -50.86 -24.67
C VAL A 65 21.46 -49.96 -25.67
N LYS A 66 22.79 -49.82 -25.52
CA LYS A 66 23.59 -48.85 -26.30
C LYS A 66 23.93 -49.31 -27.71
N GLU A 67 24.46 -50.51 -27.86
CA GLU A 67 25.14 -50.97 -29.09
C GLU A 67 24.22 -51.78 -30.00
N THR A 68 23.28 -52.53 -29.42
CA THR A 68 22.44 -53.48 -30.18
C THR A 68 20.99 -53.03 -30.31
N ASN A 69 20.57 -51.97 -29.61
CA ASN A 69 19.18 -51.51 -29.54
C ASN A 69 18.21 -52.67 -29.26
N ARG A 70 18.68 -53.65 -28.47
CA ARG A 70 18.07 -54.97 -28.35
C ARG A 70 16.79 -54.97 -27.54
N TYR A 71 16.58 -53.94 -26.73
CA TYR A 71 15.41 -53.78 -25.87
C TYR A 71 14.57 -52.59 -26.32
N SER A 72 13.26 -52.81 -26.39
CA SER A 72 12.27 -51.76 -26.63
C SER A 72 12.12 -50.84 -25.41
N SER A 73 11.56 -49.63 -25.61
CA SER A 73 11.27 -48.71 -24.50
C SER A 73 10.33 -49.32 -23.47
N ASP A 74 9.39 -50.18 -23.89
CA ASP A 74 8.48 -50.92 -23.01
C ASP A 74 9.23 -51.91 -22.11
N GLU A 75 10.16 -52.67 -22.67
CA GLU A 75 10.99 -53.62 -21.91
C GLU A 75 11.90 -52.88 -20.91
N ILE A 76 12.51 -51.77 -21.33
CA ILE A 76 13.35 -50.94 -20.46
C ILE A 76 12.53 -50.36 -19.30
N ALA A 77 11.35 -49.81 -19.58
CA ALA A 77 10.48 -49.23 -18.55
C ALA A 77 9.98 -50.28 -17.56
N ALA A 78 9.54 -51.45 -18.05
CA ALA A 78 9.10 -52.56 -17.20
C ALA A 78 10.24 -53.09 -16.31
N PHE A 79 11.46 -53.14 -16.84
CA PHE A 79 12.61 -53.58 -16.07
C PHE A 79 13.05 -52.56 -15.01
N LEU A 80 13.05 -51.27 -15.34
CA LEU A 80 13.30 -50.20 -14.37
C LEU A 80 12.25 -50.21 -13.26
N GLU A 81 10.98 -50.46 -13.58
CA GLU A 81 9.92 -50.64 -12.58
C GLU A 81 10.23 -51.83 -11.66
N TYR A 82 10.56 -52.99 -12.21
CA TYR A 82 10.92 -54.18 -11.43
C TYR A 82 12.10 -53.90 -10.48
N LEU A 83 13.13 -53.21 -10.98
CA LEU A 83 14.32 -52.84 -10.20
C LEU A 83 14.03 -51.89 -9.03
N THR A 84 12.86 -51.22 -8.98
CA THR A 84 12.49 -50.41 -7.81
C THR A 84 12.38 -51.23 -6.52
N GLN A 85 12.21 -52.55 -6.63
CA GLN A 85 12.24 -53.49 -5.50
C GLN A 85 13.67 -53.70 -4.95
N PHE A 86 14.69 -53.46 -5.78
CA PHE A 86 16.11 -53.64 -5.49
C PHE A 86 16.82 -52.29 -5.40
N GLN A 87 16.61 -51.58 -4.30
CA GLN A 87 17.04 -50.18 -4.11
C GLN A 87 18.54 -49.93 -4.37
N THR A 88 19.41 -50.91 -4.11
CA THR A 88 20.87 -50.80 -4.35
C THR A 88 21.23 -50.90 -5.83
N CYS A 89 20.43 -51.62 -6.62
CA CYS A 89 20.68 -51.86 -8.04
C CYS A 89 20.04 -50.78 -8.92
N PHE A 90 18.85 -50.28 -8.57
CA PHE A 90 18.13 -49.28 -9.36
C PHE A 90 19.00 -48.09 -9.83
N PRO A 91 19.84 -47.45 -8.98
CA PRO A 91 20.67 -46.32 -9.40
C PRO A 91 21.71 -46.67 -10.48
N LEU A 92 22.26 -47.89 -10.46
CA LEU A 92 23.26 -48.34 -11.43
C LEU A 92 22.67 -48.41 -12.83
N TYR A 93 21.47 -48.98 -12.93
CA TYR A 93 20.76 -49.12 -14.21
C TYR A 93 20.19 -47.79 -14.68
N CYS A 94 19.52 -47.04 -13.80
CA CYS A 94 18.89 -45.77 -14.15
C CYS A 94 19.88 -44.80 -14.80
N GLY A 95 21.03 -44.54 -14.14
CA GLY A 95 22.04 -43.64 -14.69
C GLY A 95 22.69 -44.16 -15.98
N GLY A 96 22.90 -45.47 -16.07
CA GLY A 96 23.42 -46.13 -17.27
C GLY A 96 22.49 -45.99 -18.47
N ILE A 97 21.22 -46.33 -18.31
CA ILE A 97 20.19 -46.32 -19.36
C ILE A 97 19.99 -44.91 -19.91
N PHE A 98 19.70 -43.93 -19.05
CA PHE A 98 19.43 -42.59 -19.54
C PHE A 98 20.66 -41.98 -20.21
N LYS A 99 21.89 -42.33 -19.78
CA LYS A 99 23.13 -41.93 -20.45
C LYS A 99 23.35 -42.60 -21.82
N THR A 100 22.80 -43.80 -22.05
CA THR A 100 23.02 -44.54 -23.31
C THR A 100 21.93 -44.35 -24.36
N LEU A 101 20.70 -44.01 -23.96
CA LEU A 101 19.62 -43.70 -24.93
C LEU A 101 20.06 -42.61 -25.91
N GLN A 102 19.94 -42.90 -27.20
CA GLN A 102 20.53 -42.07 -28.27
C GLN A 102 19.69 -40.82 -28.55
N SER A 103 18.35 -40.92 -28.49
CA SER A 103 17.46 -39.80 -28.76
C SER A 103 16.69 -39.33 -27.53
N ILE A 104 16.35 -38.04 -27.50
CA ILE A 104 15.47 -37.45 -26.48
C ILE A 104 14.06 -38.06 -26.54
N LYS A 105 13.64 -38.54 -27.72
CA LYS A 105 12.37 -39.24 -27.89
C LYS A 105 12.37 -40.56 -27.11
N ASP A 106 13.45 -41.33 -27.16
CA ASP A 106 13.55 -42.59 -26.41
C ASP A 106 13.54 -42.33 -24.90
N VAL A 107 14.24 -41.27 -24.45
CA VAL A 107 14.18 -40.80 -23.06
C VAL A 107 12.75 -40.47 -22.67
N GLN A 108 12.01 -39.76 -23.53
CA GLN A 108 10.61 -39.40 -23.31
C GLN A 108 9.69 -40.62 -23.30
N ASP A 109 9.88 -41.58 -24.19
CA ASP A 109 9.03 -42.75 -24.29
C ASP A 109 9.21 -43.64 -23.06
N VAL A 110 10.45 -43.94 -22.65
CA VAL A 110 10.72 -44.66 -21.38
C VAL A 110 10.17 -43.90 -20.18
N TYR A 111 10.37 -42.58 -20.12
CA TYR A 111 9.82 -41.74 -19.06
C TYR A 111 8.29 -41.81 -19.00
N CYS A 112 7.60 -41.64 -20.13
CA CYS A 112 6.14 -41.70 -20.18
C CYS A 112 5.61 -43.10 -19.86
N LEU A 113 6.30 -44.18 -20.22
CA LEU A 113 5.87 -45.54 -19.89
C LEU A 113 5.93 -45.80 -18.38
N LEU A 114 6.90 -45.19 -17.68
CA LEU A 114 7.00 -45.22 -16.23
C LEU A 114 5.88 -44.43 -15.53
N SER A 115 5.13 -43.55 -16.22
CA SER A 115 4.10 -42.69 -15.59
C SER A 115 2.92 -43.45 -15.00
N ASN A 116 2.65 -44.64 -15.55
CA ASN A 116 1.54 -45.49 -15.11
C ASN A 116 1.91 -46.35 -13.90
N LYS A 117 3.18 -46.28 -13.45
CA LYS A 117 3.75 -47.18 -12.46
C LYS A 117 4.01 -46.46 -11.13
N SER A 118 4.00 -47.21 -10.03
CA SER A 118 4.24 -46.67 -8.69
C SER A 118 5.73 -46.76 -8.36
N ILE A 119 6.42 -45.61 -8.30
CA ILE A 119 7.86 -45.54 -8.04
C ILE A 119 8.10 -45.07 -6.60
N PRO A 120 8.93 -45.75 -5.78
CA PRO A 120 9.30 -45.29 -4.45
C PRO A 120 10.03 -43.94 -4.46
N GLU A 121 9.84 -43.11 -3.42
CA GLU A 121 10.38 -41.74 -3.36
C GLU A 121 11.90 -41.66 -3.58
N GLN A 122 12.67 -42.58 -3.01
CA GLN A 122 14.13 -42.63 -3.19
C GLN A 122 14.52 -42.84 -4.66
N CYS A 123 13.78 -43.69 -5.37
CA CYS A 123 13.98 -43.95 -6.80
C CYS A 123 13.52 -42.76 -7.64
N GLN A 124 12.45 -42.06 -7.24
CA GLN A 124 11.97 -40.84 -7.92
C GLN A 124 13.05 -39.76 -7.98
N ARG A 125 13.75 -39.50 -6.86
CA ARG A 125 14.83 -38.48 -6.81
C ARG A 125 15.96 -38.85 -7.78
N ARG A 126 16.36 -40.12 -7.80
CA ARG A 126 17.42 -40.59 -8.70
C ARG A 126 17.01 -40.48 -10.16
N LEU A 127 15.81 -40.96 -10.48
CA LEU A 127 15.22 -40.90 -11.82
C LEU A 127 15.12 -39.46 -12.33
N SER A 128 14.66 -38.53 -11.47
CA SER A 128 14.59 -37.10 -11.80
C SER A 128 15.96 -36.54 -12.19
N ASN A 129 17.00 -36.85 -11.41
CA ASN A 129 18.36 -36.36 -11.65
C ASN A 129 18.97 -36.94 -12.94
N ASP A 130 18.85 -38.25 -13.17
CA ASP A 130 19.44 -38.90 -14.35
C ASP A 130 18.74 -38.45 -15.65
N ILE A 131 17.40 -38.27 -15.63
CA ILE A 131 16.67 -37.68 -16.76
C ILE A 131 17.09 -36.22 -16.95
N TYR A 132 17.13 -35.42 -15.88
CA TYR A 132 17.57 -34.02 -15.96
C TYR A 132 18.96 -33.88 -16.59
N LEU A 133 19.93 -34.73 -16.22
CA LEU A 133 21.28 -34.69 -16.79
C LEU A 133 21.30 -34.87 -18.32
N ARG A 134 20.28 -35.50 -18.90
CA ARG A 134 20.11 -35.59 -20.36
C ARG A 134 19.38 -34.41 -20.97
N LEU A 135 18.53 -33.75 -20.20
CA LEU A 135 17.73 -32.62 -20.66
C LEU A 135 18.41 -31.26 -20.43
N LYS A 136 19.39 -31.18 -19.54
CA LYS A 136 19.99 -29.91 -19.06
C LYS A 136 20.55 -29.01 -20.18
N ASP A 137 21.07 -29.61 -21.25
CA ASP A 137 21.74 -28.92 -22.36
C ASP A 137 20.77 -28.65 -23.53
N LEU A 138 19.49 -28.99 -23.39
CA LEU A 138 18.49 -28.69 -24.40
C LEU A 138 18.20 -27.19 -24.47
N SER A 139 17.75 -26.74 -25.65
CA SER A 139 17.16 -25.42 -25.79
C SER A 139 15.84 -25.34 -25.02
N ILE A 140 15.42 -24.13 -24.62
CA ILE A 140 14.11 -23.91 -23.97
C ILE A 140 12.97 -24.43 -24.84
N SER A 141 13.07 -24.28 -26.17
CA SER A 141 12.07 -24.79 -27.11
C SER A 141 11.98 -26.32 -27.10
N ASP A 142 13.12 -27.01 -27.16
CA ASP A 142 13.16 -28.48 -27.14
C ASP A 142 12.70 -29.06 -25.80
N PHE A 143 13.13 -28.43 -24.70
CA PHE A 143 12.70 -28.80 -23.37
C PHE A 143 11.19 -28.55 -23.17
N SER A 144 10.69 -27.41 -23.65
CA SER A 144 9.25 -27.09 -23.62
C SER A 144 8.42 -28.10 -24.40
N ARG A 145 8.89 -28.50 -25.58
CA ARG A 145 8.29 -29.59 -26.37
C ARG A 145 8.30 -30.93 -25.63
N PHE A 146 9.40 -31.27 -24.97
CA PHE A 146 9.49 -32.47 -24.12
C PHE A 146 8.45 -32.42 -23.00
N MET A 147 8.39 -31.33 -22.23
CA MET A 147 7.46 -31.21 -21.11
C MET A 147 5.99 -31.20 -21.59
N LYS A 148 5.68 -30.56 -22.72
CA LYS A 148 4.35 -30.52 -23.31
C LYS A 148 3.85 -31.90 -23.72
N LEU A 149 4.67 -32.64 -24.47
CA LEU A 149 4.33 -34.00 -24.92
C LEU A 149 4.17 -34.95 -23.74
N SER A 150 5.02 -34.81 -22.71
CA SER A 150 4.88 -35.53 -21.46
C SER A 150 3.56 -35.17 -20.76
N ALA A 151 3.24 -33.88 -20.62
CA ALA A 151 1.98 -33.37 -20.06
C ALA A 151 0.72 -33.87 -20.82
N GLU A 152 0.76 -33.97 -22.15
CA GLU A 152 -0.34 -34.49 -22.96
C GLU A 152 -0.57 -35.99 -22.73
N LYS A 153 0.51 -36.78 -22.68
CA LYS A 153 0.45 -38.18 -22.23
C LYS A 153 0.01 -38.29 -20.77
N LEU A 154 0.10 -37.20 -19.99
CA LEU A 154 -0.35 -37.04 -18.61
C LEU A 154 -1.79 -36.51 -18.39
N LYS A 155 -2.76 -36.69 -19.30
CA LYS A 155 -4.22 -36.47 -19.03
C LYS A 155 -5.13 -37.71 -18.75
N LEU A 156 -4.86 -38.86 -19.35
CA LEU A 156 -5.30 -40.28 -19.15
C LEU A 156 -4.82 -41.15 -17.90
N ASP A 157 -5.00 -40.78 -16.62
CA ASP A 157 -4.69 -41.61 -15.39
C ASP A 157 -3.20 -41.81 -14.94
N TYR A 158 -2.74 -41.08 -13.91
CA TYR A 158 -1.35 -41.14 -13.38
C TYR A 158 -1.23 -41.40 -11.89
N LYS A 159 -0.04 -41.87 -11.51
CA LYS A 159 0.41 -41.89 -10.12
C LYS A 159 1.01 -40.52 -9.70
N PRO A 160 0.76 -40.06 -8.46
CA PRO A 160 1.33 -38.82 -7.90
C PRO A 160 2.87 -38.74 -7.97
N SER A 161 3.56 -39.88 -7.88
CA SER A 161 5.01 -40.02 -8.02
C SER A 161 5.54 -39.39 -9.31
N PHE A 162 4.76 -39.43 -10.39
CA PHE A 162 5.19 -38.92 -11.68
C PHE A 162 5.09 -37.41 -11.80
N LYS A 163 4.05 -36.81 -11.21
CA LYS A 163 3.95 -35.33 -11.08
C LYS A 163 5.14 -34.78 -10.30
N SER A 164 5.54 -35.49 -9.24
CA SER A 164 6.72 -35.14 -8.43
C SER A 164 8.02 -35.15 -9.26
N ILE A 165 8.25 -36.21 -10.05
CA ILE A 165 9.42 -36.31 -10.94
C ILE A 165 9.41 -35.18 -11.99
N ALA A 166 8.29 -34.99 -12.69
CA ALA A 166 8.13 -33.95 -13.70
C ALA A 166 8.40 -32.55 -13.11
N GLY A 167 7.81 -32.27 -11.95
CA GLY A 167 8.00 -31.04 -11.21
C GLY A 167 9.46 -30.81 -10.82
N THR A 168 10.15 -31.86 -10.35
CA THR A 168 11.56 -31.79 -9.95
C THR A 168 12.46 -31.50 -11.15
N ILE A 169 12.27 -32.20 -12.28
CA ILE A 169 13.04 -31.98 -13.51
C ILE A 169 12.86 -30.54 -14.00
N LEU A 170 11.60 -30.06 -14.01
CA LEU A 170 11.24 -28.71 -14.43
C LEU A 170 11.89 -27.66 -13.55
N GLU A 171 11.83 -27.83 -12.23
CA GLU A 171 12.44 -26.91 -11.27
C GLU A 171 13.95 -26.82 -11.44
N ILE A 172 14.64 -27.97 -11.52
CA ILE A 172 16.11 -27.99 -11.66
C ILE A 172 16.51 -27.36 -13.00
N TYR A 173 15.79 -27.67 -14.09
CA TYR A 173 16.05 -27.08 -15.40
C TYR A 173 15.87 -25.57 -15.40
N LEU A 174 14.76 -25.07 -14.85
CA LEU A 174 14.50 -23.64 -14.75
C LEU A 174 15.54 -22.95 -13.88
N GLN A 175 15.90 -23.51 -12.71
CA GLN A 175 16.95 -22.93 -11.87
C GLN A 175 18.29 -22.84 -12.60
N TYR A 176 18.64 -23.83 -13.42
CA TYR A 176 19.89 -23.83 -14.19
C TYR A 176 19.88 -22.85 -15.36
N GLN A 177 18.79 -22.82 -16.13
CA GLN A 177 18.68 -22.02 -17.36
C GLN A 177 18.33 -20.55 -17.09
N VAL A 178 17.43 -20.28 -16.13
CA VAL A 178 16.94 -18.93 -15.80
C VAL A 178 17.97 -18.17 -14.97
N ARG A 179 18.56 -18.80 -13.94
CA ARG A 179 19.60 -18.13 -13.11
C ARG A 179 20.99 -18.19 -13.74
N GLY A 180 21.14 -18.89 -14.87
CA GLY A 180 22.34 -18.89 -15.69
C GLY A 180 22.44 -17.65 -16.59
N ILE A 181 23.63 -17.40 -17.15
CA ILE A 181 23.96 -16.23 -17.99
C ILE A 181 23.13 -16.17 -19.31
N HIS A 182 22.34 -17.19 -19.63
CA HIS A 182 21.76 -17.43 -20.96
C HIS A 182 20.33 -16.92 -21.16
N PHE A 183 19.62 -16.45 -20.12
CA PHE A 183 18.26 -15.95 -20.28
C PHE A 183 18.24 -14.48 -20.72
N ARG A 184 18.63 -14.21 -21.98
CA ARG A 184 18.51 -12.88 -22.63
C ARG A 184 18.00 -13.01 -24.08
N GLY A 185 16.93 -13.78 -24.28
CA GLY A 185 16.28 -13.92 -25.57
C GLY A 185 14.84 -13.43 -25.53
N LYS A 186 14.49 -12.41 -26.35
CA LYS A 186 13.09 -11.98 -26.57
C LYS A 186 12.20 -13.06 -27.24
N ASN A 187 12.74 -14.23 -27.61
CA ASN A 187 12.11 -15.22 -28.48
C ASN A 187 11.51 -16.45 -27.77
N ASP A 188 11.46 -16.49 -26.43
CA ASP A 188 11.01 -17.71 -25.70
C ASP A 188 9.66 -17.59 -25.01
N LEU A 189 8.91 -16.51 -25.22
CA LEU A 189 7.65 -16.25 -24.49
C LEU A 189 6.61 -17.37 -24.65
N ASP A 190 6.42 -17.90 -25.87
CA ASP A 190 5.49 -19.03 -26.11
C ASP A 190 5.98 -20.33 -25.45
N ASN A 191 7.29 -20.54 -25.40
CA ASN A 191 7.88 -21.68 -24.72
C ASN A 191 7.70 -21.55 -23.20
N LEU A 192 7.85 -20.35 -22.64
CA LEU A 192 7.59 -20.07 -21.22
C LEU A 192 6.11 -20.25 -20.88
N LYS A 193 5.19 -19.76 -21.71
CA LYS A 193 3.74 -20.01 -21.56
C LYS A 193 3.46 -21.52 -21.50
N THR A 194 4.07 -22.28 -22.39
CA THR A 194 3.91 -23.74 -22.44
C THR A 194 4.44 -24.39 -21.16
N LEU A 195 5.63 -24.01 -20.70
CA LEU A 195 6.22 -24.50 -19.44
C LEU A 195 5.40 -24.09 -18.21
N PHE A 196 4.78 -22.91 -18.24
CA PHE A 196 3.88 -22.43 -17.20
C PHE A 196 2.62 -23.30 -17.11
N CYS A 197 1.96 -23.57 -18.25
CA CYS A 197 0.84 -24.50 -18.31
C CYS A 197 1.22 -25.91 -17.83
N CYS A 198 2.42 -26.39 -18.16
CA CYS A 198 2.93 -27.68 -17.66
C CYS A 198 3.12 -27.66 -16.14
N SER A 199 3.70 -26.59 -15.59
CA SER A 199 3.93 -26.42 -14.15
C SER A 199 2.63 -26.49 -13.35
N ILE A 200 1.54 -25.90 -13.86
CA ILE A 200 0.20 -25.99 -13.23
C ILE A 200 -0.28 -27.44 -13.21
N GLN A 201 -0.13 -28.18 -14.31
CA GLN A 201 -0.56 -29.58 -14.37
C GLN A 201 0.21 -30.49 -13.40
N PHE A 202 1.49 -30.18 -13.17
CA PHE A 202 2.33 -30.88 -12.20
C PHE A 202 2.17 -30.38 -10.76
N ALA A 203 1.40 -29.31 -10.54
CA ALA A 203 1.22 -28.64 -9.25
C ALA A 203 2.54 -28.23 -8.58
N ASN A 204 3.52 -27.75 -9.36
CA ASN A 204 4.81 -27.32 -8.84
C ASN A 204 4.89 -25.79 -8.62
N ASN A 205 4.65 -25.35 -7.38
CA ASN A 205 4.63 -23.94 -7.01
C ASN A 205 5.99 -23.22 -7.16
N SER A 206 7.10 -23.91 -6.95
CA SER A 206 8.45 -23.31 -7.07
C SER A 206 8.75 -22.92 -8.52
N SER A 207 8.42 -23.80 -9.45
CA SER A 207 8.59 -23.58 -10.90
C SER A 207 7.65 -22.48 -11.41
N LEU A 208 6.42 -22.41 -10.88
CA LEU A 208 5.46 -21.36 -11.25
C LEU A 208 5.97 -19.96 -10.92
N SER A 209 6.53 -19.77 -9.72
CA SER A 209 7.10 -18.49 -9.31
C SER A 209 8.26 -18.07 -10.20
N LEU A 210 9.20 -18.98 -10.48
CA LEU A 210 10.34 -18.73 -11.38
C LEU A 210 9.89 -18.40 -12.81
N LEU A 211 8.89 -19.11 -13.35
CA LEU A 211 8.37 -18.84 -14.69
C LEU A 211 7.64 -17.50 -14.76
N LEU A 212 6.89 -17.13 -13.73
CA LEU A 212 6.25 -15.81 -13.66
C LEU A 212 7.28 -14.69 -13.61
N GLU A 213 8.36 -14.85 -12.83
CA GLU A 213 9.50 -13.92 -12.83
C GLU A 213 10.06 -13.75 -14.25
N CYS A 214 10.35 -14.86 -14.95
CA CYS A 214 10.85 -14.83 -16.33
C CYS A 214 9.88 -14.16 -17.31
N ILE A 215 8.58 -14.43 -17.17
CA ILE A 215 7.54 -13.87 -18.04
C ILE A 215 7.45 -12.35 -17.83
N ILE A 216 7.49 -11.91 -16.58
CA ILE A 216 7.51 -10.48 -16.22
C ILE A 216 8.76 -9.84 -16.84
N GLU A 217 9.96 -10.39 -16.61
CA GLU A 217 11.20 -9.87 -17.19
C GLU A 217 11.18 -9.83 -18.73
N THR A 218 10.61 -10.85 -19.39
CA THR A 218 10.51 -10.90 -20.87
C THR A 218 9.50 -9.88 -21.41
N CYS A 219 8.54 -9.44 -20.58
CA CYS A 219 7.61 -8.37 -20.92
C CYS A 219 8.24 -6.97 -20.78
N ASP A 220 9.36 -6.83 -20.05
CA ASP A 220 10.10 -5.58 -19.92
C ASP A 220 10.91 -5.26 -21.18
N ASP A 221 10.26 -4.62 -22.16
CA ASP A 221 10.97 -4.06 -23.30
C ASP A 221 11.53 -2.68 -22.94
N GLN A 222 12.82 -2.63 -22.61
CA GLN A 222 13.51 -1.38 -22.23
C GLN A 222 13.39 -0.24 -23.27
N ASN A 223 13.08 -0.56 -24.53
CA ASN A 223 12.87 0.42 -25.60
C ASN A 223 11.41 0.92 -25.70
N ALA A 224 10.48 0.29 -25.00
CA ALA A 224 9.07 0.67 -24.98
C ALA A 224 8.76 1.63 -23.81
N THR A 225 7.69 2.40 -23.94
CA THR A 225 7.17 3.23 -22.84
C THR A 225 6.63 2.34 -21.71
N CYS A 226 6.65 2.86 -20.48
CA CYS A 226 6.14 2.17 -19.29
C CYS A 226 4.73 1.58 -19.51
N ILE A 227 3.82 2.40 -20.05
CA ILE A 227 2.45 2.02 -20.35
C ILE A 227 2.37 0.85 -21.34
N ARG A 228 3.20 0.83 -22.38
CA ARG A 228 3.22 -0.29 -23.35
C ARG A 228 3.71 -1.60 -22.70
N ARG A 229 4.66 -1.51 -21.78
CA ARG A 229 5.14 -2.68 -21.02
C ARG A 229 4.04 -3.24 -20.12
N ILE A 230 3.28 -2.36 -19.44
CA ILE A 230 2.13 -2.73 -18.62
C ILE A 230 1.04 -3.42 -19.46
N ILE A 231 0.67 -2.85 -20.62
CA ILE A 231 -0.32 -3.47 -21.52
C ILE A 231 0.12 -4.89 -21.90
N LYS A 232 1.38 -5.03 -22.36
CA LYS A 232 1.93 -6.34 -22.76
C LYS A 232 1.88 -7.35 -21.60
N LEU A 233 2.24 -6.92 -20.40
CA LEU A 233 2.20 -7.77 -19.21
C LEU A 233 0.77 -8.18 -18.85
N PHE A 234 -0.21 -7.29 -18.97
CA PHE A 234 -1.60 -7.61 -18.66
C PHE A 234 -2.26 -8.52 -19.69
N GLU A 235 -2.02 -8.28 -20.97
CA GLU A 235 -2.43 -9.21 -22.03
C GLU A 235 -1.84 -10.60 -21.77
N MET A 236 -0.56 -10.66 -21.39
CA MET A 236 0.12 -11.90 -21.02
C MET A 236 -0.50 -12.61 -19.83
N LEU A 237 -0.82 -11.89 -18.74
CA LEU A 237 -1.43 -12.48 -17.55
C LEU A 237 -2.89 -12.86 -17.76
N SER A 238 -3.60 -12.13 -18.63
CA SER A 238 -4.96 -12.46 -19.05
C SER A 238 -4.99 -13.78 -19.83
N ASP A 239 -4.04 -13.99 -20.75
CA ASP A 239 -3.87 -15.27 -21.46
C ASP A 239 -3.63 -16.45 -20.51
N LEU A 240 -3.00 -16.20 -19.36
CA LEU A 240 -2.65 -17.20 -18.35
C LEU A 240 -3.68 -17.35 -17.22
N ASP A 241 -4.74 -16.54 -17.21
CA ASP A 241 -5.64 -16.36 -16.05
C ASP A 241 -6.25 -17.68 -15.55
N ASN A 242 -6.73 -18.53 -16.46
CA ASN A 242 -7.31 -19.84 -16.12
C ASN A 242 -6.36 -20.71 -15.28
N GLY A 243 -5.06 -20.55 -15.46
CA GLY A 243 -4.03 -21.26 -14.70
C GLY A 243 -3.68 -20.62 -13.35
N LEU A 244 -3.94 -19.32 -13.22
CA LEU A 244 -3.56 -18.47 -12.10
C LEU A 244 -4.66 -18.33 -11.02
N GLN A 245 -5.90 -18.73 -11.33
CA GLN A 245 -7.07 -18.58 -10.46
C GLN A 245 -6.93 -19.21 -9.07
N ASN A 246 -6.10 -20.24 -8.90
CA ASN A 246 -5.91 -20.92 -7.62
C ASN A 246 -4.75 -20.35 -6.77
N PHE A 247 -3.98 -19.40 -7.32
CA PHE A 247 -2.77 -18.89 -6.68
C PHE A 247 -2.95 -17.47 -6.16
N ASP A 248 -2.41 -17.17 -4.98
CA ASP A 248 -2.42 -15.81 -4.44
C ASP A 248 -1.24 -15.01 -5.02
N PRO A 249 -1.48 -13.93 -5.78
CA PRO A 249 -0.41 -13.11 -6.36
C PRO A 249 0.56 -12.55 -5.31
N SER A 250 0.07 -12.25 -4.10
CA SER A 250 0.89 -11.67 -3.02
C SER A 250 1.96 -12.62 -2.47
N SER A 251 1.77 -13.92 -2.65
CA SER A 251 2.74 -14.94 -2.22
C SER A 251 3.86 -15.20 -3.23
N ILE A 252 3.71 -14.67 -4.45
CA ILE A 252 4.56 -15.03 -5.60
C ILE A 252 5.30 -13.80 -6.15
N VAL A 253 4.60 -12.68 -6.34
CA VAL A 253 5.19 -11.47 -6.93
C VAL A 253 5.99 -10.71 -5.89
N LYS A 254 7.22 -10.31 -6.26
CA LYS A 254 8.06 -9.44 -5.44
C LYS A 254 8.13 -8.03 -6.04
N ASP A 255 8.25 -7.03 -5.18
CA ASP A 255 8.32 -5.62 -5.60
C ASP A 255 9.49 -5.33 -6.54
N ASP A 256 10.64 -5.97 -6.29
CA ASP A 256 11.88 -5.81 -7.05
C ASP A 256 11.69 -6.16 -8.54
N TRP A 257 10.81 -7.10 -8.84
CA TRP A 257 10.52 -7.58 -10.21
C TRP A 257 9.69 -6.57 -11.00
N ILE A 258 8.79 -5.89 -10.31
CA ILE A 258 7.83 -4.98 -10.91
C ILE A 258 8.32 -3.54 -10.99
N ALA A 259 9.42 -3.20 -10.30
CA ALA A 259 10.04 -1.88 -10.27
C ALA A 259 10.31 -1.27 -11.66
N TYR A 260 10.61 -2.09 -12.67
CA TYR A 260 10.90 -1.64 -14.04
C TYR A 260 9.66 -1.22 -14.84
N PHE A 261 8.47 -1.58 -14.36
CA PHE A 261 7.17 -1.24 -14.96
C PHE A 261 6.51 -0.04 -14.29
N ILE A 262 7.21 0.64 -13.38
CA ILE A 262 6.64 1.68 -12.54
C ILE A 262 6.99 3.04 -13.15
N PRO A 263 5.99 3.87 -13.47
CA PRO A 263 6.24 5.25 -13.82
C PRO A 263 6.90 5.96 -12.63
N ARG A 264 7.94 6.76 -12.91
CA ARG A 264 8.74 7.38 -11.84
C ARG A 264 7.97 8.44 -11.08
N TRP A 265 6.93 9.00 -11.68
CA TRP A 265 6.16 10.08 -11.09
C TRP A 265 4.66 9.85 -11.23
N PRO A 266 3.84 10.28 -10.25
CA PRO A 266 2.39 10.17 -10.33
C PRO A 266 1.78 10.82 -11.57
N ILE A 267 2.42 11.89 -12.08
CA ILE A 267 2.00 12.59 -13.29
C ILE A 267 2.17 11.76 -14.58
N ASP A 268 3.02 10.74 -14.57
CA ASP A 268 3.17 9.86 -15.74
C ASP A 268 1.90 9.00 -15.93
N TRP A 269 1.14 8.72 -14.85
CA TRP A 269 -0.16 8.05 -14.93
C TRP A 269 -1.23 8.93 -15.59
N ILE A 270 -1.16 10.24 -15.38
CA ILE A 270 -2.07 11.25 -15.94
C ILE A 270 -1.94 11.37 -17.47
N GLN A 271 -0.80 10.94 -18.03
CA GLN A 271 -0.52 11.01 -19.47
C GLN A 271 -1.14 9.85 -20.28
N ILE A 272 -1.82 8.89 -19.63
CA ILE A 272 -2.50 7.80 -20.33
C ILE A 272 -3.70 8.36 -21.11
N SER A 273 -3.70 8.17 -22.44
CA SER A 273 -4.83 8.52 -23.30
C SER A 273 -6.08 7.69 -22.96
N CYS A 274 -7.28 8.25 -23.16
CA CYS A 274 -8.56 7.56 -22.89
C CYS A 274 -8.65 6.17 -23.55
N ASP A 275 -8.24 6.02 -24.81
CA ASP A 275 -8.31 4.72 -25.51
C ASP A 275 -7.46 3.63 -24.82
N VAL A 276 -6.26 4.00 -24.39
CA VAL A 276 -5.35 3.11 -23.66
C VAL A 276 -5.90 2.78 -22.28
N TYR A 277 -6.51 3.76 -21.62
CA TYR A 277 -7.15 3.60 -20.33
C TYR A 277 -8.33 2.60 -20.40
N GLU A 278 -9.22 2.76 -21.38
CA GLU A 278 -10.35 1.85 -21.60
C GLU A 278 -9.88 0.42 -21.89
N HIS A 279 -8.81 0.27 -22.69
CA HIS A 279 -8.19 -1.04 -22.96
C HIS A 279 -7.66 -1.70 -21.69
N LEU A 280 -6.91 -0.96 -20.88
CA LEU A 280 -6.35 -1.45 -19.61
C LEU A 280 -7.45 -1.87 -18.62
N ILE A 281 -8.53 -1.07 -18.49
CA ILE A 281 -9.69 -1.44 -17.68
C ILE A 281 -10.33 -2.71 -18.21
N SER A 282 -10.55 -2.81 -19.52
CA SER A 282 -11.16 -3.98 -20.15
C SER A 282 -10.40 -5.27 -19.85
N ILE A 283 -9.06 -5.26 -19.99
CA ILE A 283 -8.22 -6.43 -19.71
C ILE A 283 -8.20 -6.78 -18.22
N SER A 284 -8.28 -5.79 -17.33
CA SER A 284 -8.23 -6.01 -15.88
C SER A 284 -9.49 -6.63 -15.27
N ARG A 285 -10.61 -6.65 -16.00
CA ARG A 285 -11.91 -7.12 -15.48
C ARG A 285 -11.81 -8.58 -15.01
N ASN A 286 -12.19 -8.79 -13.75
CA ASN A 286 -12.24 -10.10 -13.09
C ASN A 286 -10.90 -10.84 -12.98
N ASN A 287 -9.76 -10.19 -13.25
CA ASN A 287 -8.44 -10.81 -13.14
C ASN A 287 -7.74 -10.35 -11.87
N LYS A 288 -7.75 -11.21 -10.84
CA LYS A 288 -7.18 -10.90 -9.52
C LYS A 288 -5.68 -10.57 -9.55
N TRP A 289 -4.93 -11.14 -10.50
CA TRP A 289 -3.49 -10.91 -10.64
C TRP A 289 -3.20 -9.53 -11.20
N ILE A 290 -3.95 -9.13 -12.22
CA ILE A 290 -3.85 -7.80 -12.82
C ILE A 290 -4.25 -6.73 -11.79
N LEU A 291 -5.32 -6.96 -11.02
CA LEU A 291 -5.74 -6.06 -9.95
C LEU A 291 -4.67 -5.90 -8.86
N TYR A 292 -4.04 -7.00 -8.44
CA TYR A 292 -2.94 -6.95 -7.48
C TYR A 292 -1.74 -6.16 -8.02
N LEU A 293 -1.32 -6.42 -9.26
CA LEU A 293 -0.20 -5.70 -9.87
C LEU A 293 -0.50 -4.21 -10.02
N TRP A 294 -1.73 -3.85 -10.38
CA TRP A 294 -2.19 -2.47 -10.42
C TRP A 294 -1.98 -1.75 -9.09
N GLU A 295 -2.45 -2.37 -8.01
CA GLU A 295 -2.28 -1.84 -6.67
C GLU A 295 -0.79 -1.64 -6.35
N ARG A 296 0.05 -2.63 -6.63
CA ARG A 296 1.50 -2.53 -6.35
C ARG A 296 2.18 -1.46 -7.20
N PHE A 297 1.90 -1.36 -8.49
CA PHE A 297 2.49 -0.33 -9.36
C PHE A 297 2.17 1.07 -8.86
N VAL A 298 0.90 1.32 -8.49
CA VAL A 298 0.46 2.62 -7.96
C VAL A 298 1.15 2.90 -6.62
N LEU A 299 1.10 1.96 -5.67
CA LEU A 299 1.72 2.13 -4.35
C LEU A 299 3.21 2.45 -4.45
N LEU A 300 3.95 1.65 -5.22
CA LEU A 300 5.38 1.82 -5.40
C LEU A 300 5.72 3.12 -6.14
N SER A 301 4.90 3.55 -7.12
CA SER A 301 5.09 4.85 -7.79
C SER A 301 4.90 6.06 -6.87
N LEU A 302 4.22 5.86 -5.73
CA LEU A 302 3.88 6.91 -4.78
C LEU A 302 4.80 6.95 -3.55
N LEU A 303 5.68 5.95 -3.38
CA LEU A 303 6.60 5.88 -2.22
C LEU A 303 7.59 7.06 -2.17
N ASP A 304 7.98 7.60 -3.34
CA ASP A 304 9.00 8.65 -3.45
C ASP A 304 8.41 10.08 -3.51
N VAL A 305 7.09 10.23 -3.32
CA VAL A 305 6.44 11.55 -3.37
C VAL A 305 7.00 12.47 -2.29
N GLN A 306 7.70 13.52 -2.73
CA GLN A 306 8.29 14.50 -1.83
C GLN A 306 7.22 15.45 -1.28
N PRO A 307 7.30 15.86 0.01
CA PRO A 307 6.37 16.81 0.61
C PRO A 307 6.25 18.14 -0.15
N THR A 308 7.32 18.53 -0.84
CA THR A 308 7.41 19.79 -1.59
C THR A 308 6.61 19.79 -2.90
N GLN A 309 6.21 18.62 -3.40
CA GLN A 309 5.48 18.46 -4.67
C GLN A 309 4.01 18.09 -4.47
N CYS A 310 3.57 17.91 -3.21
CA CYS A 310 2.23 17.46 -2.86
C CYS A 310 1.12 18.34 -3.44
N GLU A 311 1.22 19.66 -3.31
CA GLU A 311 0.19 20.60 -3.80
C GLU A 311 0.10 20.56 -5.33
N THR A 312 1.23 20.68 -6.04
CA THR A 312 1.26 20.63 -7.51
C THR A 312 0.72 19.31 -8.06
N ASN A 313 1.14 18.18 -7.47
CA ASN A 313 0.67 16.87 -7.90
C ASN A 313 -0.86 16.73 -7.73
N LEU A 314 -1.42 17.24 -6.64
CA LEU A 314 -2.88 17.20 -6.40
C LEU A 314 -3.65 18.10 -7.37
N GLU A 315 -3.14 19.30 -7.66
CA GLU A 315 -3.78 20.21 -8.62
C GLU A 315 -3.78 19.64 -10.04
N GLU A 316 -2.64 19.10 -10.49
CA GLU A 316 -2.53 18.44 -11.80
C GLU A 316 -3.44 17.21 -11.89
N PHE A 317 -3.50 16.42 -10.81
CA PHE A 317 -4.39 15.28 -10.72
C PHE A 317 -5.88 15.68 -10.72
N ASN A 318 -6.23 16.78 -10.06
CA ASN A 318 -7.59 17.31 -10.05
C ASN A 318 -8.01 17.78 -11.46
N VAL A 319 -7.10 18.44 -12.18
CA VAL A 319 -7.29 18.82 -13.60
C VAL A 319 -7.45 17.60 -14.48
N TRP A 320 -6.64 16.56 -14.27
CA TRP A 320 -6.78 15.31 -15.00
C TRP A 320 -8.14 14.66 -14.74
N LEU A 321 -8.54 14.48 -13.48
CA LEU A 321 -9.82 13.87 -13.12
C LEU A 321 -11.03 14.63 -13.68
N LYS A 322 -10.93 15.95 -13.79
CA LYS A 322 -11.94 16.79 -14.45
C LYS A 322 -12.05 16.53 -15.96
N ASN A 323 -10.92 16.27 -16.62
CA ASN A 323 -10.83 16.15 -18.08
C ASN A 323 -10.98 14.70 -18.55
N ALA A 324 -10.51 13.75 -17.76
CA ALA A 324 -10.68 12.35 -17.95
C ALA A 324 -12.17 12.06 -17.77
N LYS A 325 -12.84 11.58 -18.83
CA LYS A 325 -14.25 11.16 -18.80
C LYS A 325 -14.40 9.85 -18.01
N ILE A 326 -13.90 9.83 -16.78
CA ILE A 326 -13.93 8.69 -15.88
C ILE A 326 -15.38 8.46 -15.52
N ASP A 327 -15.90 7.28 -15.85
CA ASP A 327 -17.22 6.87 -15.41
C ASP A 327 -17.15 6.48 -13.94
N VAL A 328 -17.42 7.45 -13.07
CA VAL A 328 -17.47 7.29 -11.61
C VAL A 328 -18.55 6.27 -11.18
N HIS A 329 -19.43 5.85 -12.08
CA HIS A 329 -20.43 4.81 -11.84
C HIS A 329 -20.01 3.43 -12.36
N ASN A 330 -18.89 3.33 -13.08
CA ASN A 330 -18.33 2.06 -13.48
C ASN A 330 -17.58 1.44 -12.29
N GLY A 331 -18.26 0.58 -11.55
CA GLY A 331 -17.69 -0.16 -10.41
C GLY A 331 -16.52 -1.11 -10.76
N ASN A 332 -16.11 -1.19 -12.03
CA ASN A 332 -14.91 -1.91 -12.48
C ASN A 332 -13.71 -1.00 -12.74
N ASP A 333 -13.81 0.30 -12.47
CA ASP A 333 -12.69 1.24 -12.60
C ASP A 333 -11.78 1.18 -11.36
N TYR A 334 -11.12 0.04 -11.21
CA TYR A 334 -10.19 -0.20 -10.11
C TYR A 334 -8.95 0.71 -10.21
N LEU A 335 -8.52 1.08 -11.41
CA LEU A 335 -7.34 1.91 -11.62
C LEU A 335 -7.53 3.31 -11.03
N SER A 336 -8.61 4.01 -11.39
CA SER A 336 -8.89 5.32 -10.80
C SER A 336 -9.11 5.22 -9.29
N ALA A 337 -9.79 4.18 -8.82
CA ALA A 337 -10.00 3.96 -7.39
C ALA A 337 -8.65 3.81 -6.65
N PHE A 338 -7.74 2.96 -7.13
CA PHE A 338 -6.41 2.78 -6.55
C PHE A 338 -5.59 4.06 -6.61
N LEU A 339 -5.46 4.67 -7.79
CA LEU A 339 -4.64 5.84 -8.00
C LEU A 339 -5.09 7.03 -7.13
N ILE A 340 -6.39 7.32 -7.11
CA ILE A 340 -6.94 8.45 -6.35
C ILE A 340 -6.85 8.20 -4.84
N THR A 341 -7.25 7.00 -4.38
CA THR A 341 -7.22 6.71 -2.94
C THR A 341 -5.81 6.60 -2.39
N SER A 342 -4.87 6.01 -3.13
CA SER A 342 -3.47 5.90 -2.73
C SER A 342 -2.72 7.24 -2.82
N LEU A 343 -2.96 8.05 -3.85
CA LEU A 343 -2.38 9.40 -3.93
C LEU A 343 -2.84 10.23 -2.74
N PHE A 344 -4.16 10.23 -2.48
CA PHE A 344 -4.72 10.96 -1.35
C PHE A 344 -4.11 10.45 -0.02
N HIS A 345 -4.09 9.14 0.22
CA HIS A 345 -3.54 8.57 1.45
C HIS A 345 -2.08 8.96 1.71
N ASN A 346 -1.24 8.97 0.66
CA ASN A 346 0.18 9.32 0.80
C ASN A 346 0.42 10.83 0.98
N VAL A 347 -0.45 11.67 0.40
CA VAL A 347 -0.31 13.13 0.48
C VAL A 347 -1.02 13.74 1.70
N GLU A 348 -2.06 13.08 2.21
CA GLU A 348 -2.89 13.54 3.34
C GLU A 348 -2.08 13.99 4.58
N PRO A 349 -1.01 13.29 5.02
CA PRO A 349 -0.22 13.72 6.16
C PRO A 349 0.46 15.09 5.99
N PHE A 350 0.64 15.56 4.75
CA PHE A 350 1.28 16.83 4.42
C PHE A 350 0.28 17.96 4.16
N LEU A 351 -1.02 17.64 4.07
CA LEU A 351 -2.07 18.62 3.84
C LEU A 351 -2.36 19.42 5.11
N LYS A 352 -2.41 20.74 4.97
CA LYS A 352 -2.93 21.63 6.01
C LYS A 352 -4.45 21.66 5.88
N GLU A 353 -5.16 21.29 6.94
CA GLU A 353 -6.61 21.04 6.90
C GLU A 353 -7.46 22.24 6.44
N LEU A 354 -6.91 23.46 6.53
CA LEU A 354 -7.58 24.71 6.15
C LEU A 354 -6.96 25.45 4.97
N ALA A 355 -5.89 24.90 4.39
CA ALA A 355 -5.20 25.45 3.23
C ALA A 355 -5.02 24.33 2.20
N LEU A 356 -6.15 23.77 1.75
CA LEU A 356 -6.15 22.70 0.76
C LEU A 356 -5.88 23.26 -0.64
N PRO A 357 -5.11 22.55 -1.48
CA PRO A 357 -4.94 22.88 -2.90
C PRO A 357 -6.26 22.67 -3.67
N GLU A 358 -6.28 23.04 -4.95
CA GLU A 358 -7.46 22.80 -5.80
C GLU A 358 -7.66 21.30 -6.09
N MET A 359 -8.58 20.67 -5.33
CA MET A 359 -8.83 19.22 -5.33
C MET A 359 -10.33 18.85 -5.26
N ASP A 360 -11.23 19.74 -5.68
CA ASP A 360 -12.69 19.56 -5.62
C ASP A 360 -13.19 18.29 -6.32
N HIS A 361 -12.71 18.01 -7.53
CA HIS A 361 -13.09 16.81 -8.26
C HIS A 361 -12.58 15.53 -7.58
N ILE A 362 -11.39 15.57 -6.98
CA ILE A 362 -10.83 14.45 -6.20
C ILE A 362 -11.72 14.14 -5.00
N ILE A 363 -12.11 15.17 -4.24
CA ILE A 363 -13.00 15.01 -3.07
C ILE A 363 -14.35 14.46 -3.49
N CYS A 364 -14.97 15.02 -4.54
CA CYS A 364 -16.24 14.51 -5.07
C CYS A 364 -16.14 13.04 -5.50
N TYR A 365 -15.05 12.65 -6.15
CA TYR A 365 -14.81 11.28 -6.55
C TYR A 365 -14.70 10.34 -5.34
N LEU A 366 -13.89 10.68 -4.34
CA LEU A 366 -13.72 9.88 -3.12
C LEU A 366 -15.04 9.71 -2.34
N LEU A 367 -15.85 10.78 -2.27
CA LEU A 367 -17.19 10.72 -1.66
C LEU A 367 -18.14 9.80 -2.44
N ASN A 368 -18.12 9.87 -3.77
CA ASN A 368 -18.93 8.99 -4.62
C ASN A 368 -18.51 7.53 -4.51
N LEU A 369 -17.20 7.26 -4.50
CA LEU A 369 -16.63 5.92 -4.41
C LEU A 369 -16.98 5.27 -3.06
N LYS A 370 -16.92 6.04 -1.96
CA LYS A 370 -17.38 5.60 -0.63
C LYS A 370 -18.85 5.14 -0.65
N ASN A 371 -19.73 5.84 -1.36
CA ASN A 371 -21.15 5.47 -1.43
C ASN A 371 -21.40 4.16 -2.21
N GLN A 372 -20.42 3.67 -2.98
CA GLN A 372 -20.51 2.48 -3.81
C GLN A 372 -19.79 1.25 -3.22
N ALA A 373 -19.31 1.32 -1.97
CA ALA A 373 -18.31 0.45 -1.34
C ALA A 373 -18.61 -1.06 -1.20
N ARG A 374 -19.61 -1.64 -1.89
CA ARG A 374 -19.96 -3.06 -1.71
C ARG A 374 -19.03 -4.06 -2.42
N ASN A 375 -18.17 -3.62 -3.35
CA ASN A 375 -17.34 -4.50 -4.20
C ASN A 375 -15.87 -4.03 -4.38
N LEU A 376 -15.31 -3.26 -3.44
CA LEU A 376 -13.95 -2.72 -3.54
C LEU A 376 -12.91 -3.69 -2.95
N SER A 377 -11.64 -3.55 -3.35
CA SER A 377 -10.54 -4.31 -2.74
C SER A 377 -10.26 -3.82 -1.30
N SER A 378 -9.68 -4.69 -0.47
CA SER A 378 -9.34 -4.40 0.93
C SER A 378 -8.40 -3.19 1.12
N SER A 379 -7.52 -2.96 0.15
CA SER A 379 -6.59 -1.83 0.09
C SER A 379 -7.29 -0.50 -0.21
N VAL A 380 -8.23 -0.48 -1.17
CA VAL A 380 -9.08 0.68 -1.43
C VAL A 380 -9.92 1.01 -0.19
N GLU A 381 -10.52 0.00 0.46
CA GLU A 381 -11.25 0.21 1.71
C GLU A 381 -10.40 0.83 2.81
N THR A 382 -9.14 0.41 2.94
CA THR A 382 -8.22 0.95 3.94
C THR A 382 -7.86 2.41 3.65
N ASN A 383 -7.56 2.74 2.40
CA ASN A 383 -7.27 4.12 1.99
C ASN A 383 -8.51 5.02 2.16
N LEU A 384 -9.72 4.51 1.89
CA LEU A 384 -10.96 5.23 2.13
C LEU A 384 -11.20 5.52 3.61
N LYS A 385 -10.85 4.60 4.54
CA LYS A 385 -10.93 4.88 5.98
C LYS A 385 -10.03 6.06 6.38
N SER A 386 -8.84 6.17 5.78
CA SER A 386 -7.98 7.35 5.99
C SER A 386 -8.66 8.63 5.50
N PHE A 387 -9.31 8.59 4.34
CA PHE A 387 -10.11 9.70 3.84
C PHE A 387 -11.30 10.05 4.77
N GLU A 388 -11.96 9.07 5.36
CA GLU A 388 -13.03 9.30 6.34
C GLU A 388 -12.51 10.02 7.59
N ILE A 389 -11.40 9.55 8.15
CA ILE A 389 -10.75 10.18 9.30
C ILE A 389 -10.37 11.62 8.98
N PHE A 390 -9.86 11.88 7.77
CA PHE A 390 -9.58 13.22 7.29
C PHE A 390 -10.84 14.10 7.21
N CYS A 391 -11.92 13.57 6.62
CA CYS A 391 -13.22 14.26 6.57
C CYS A 391 -13.74 14.60 7.96
N GLU A 392 -13.62 13.68 8.93
CA GLU A 392 -14.01 13.92 10.33
C GLU A 392 -13.17 15.02 10.98
N ARG A 393 -11.85 15.04 10.74
CA ARG A 393 -10.96 16.10 11.22
C ARG A 393 -11.35 17.47 10.67
N ILE A 394 -11.54 17.58 9.36
CA ILE A 394 -11.99 18.84 8.73
C ILE A 394 -13.35 19.25 9.27
N ASN A 395 -14.31 18.34 9.35
CA ASN A 395 -15.65 18.63 9.88
C ASN A 395 -15.61 19.11 11.33
N LYS A 396 -14.74 18.54 12.16
CA LYS A 396 -14.53 19.02 13.53
C LYS A 396 -13.96 20.43 13.57
N ILE A 397 -13.01 20.75 12.69
CA ILE A 397 -12.45 22.11 12.57
C ILE A 397 -13.52 23.09 12.10
N ILE A 398 -14.27 22.77 11.05
CA ILE A 398 -15.38 23.58 10.54
C ILE A 398 -16.41 23.84 11.65
N ARG A 399 -16.80 22.81 12.40
CA ARG A 399 -17.71 22.96 13.56
C ARG A 399 -17.15 23.91 14.62
N ASN A 400 -15.87 23.80 14.94
CA ASN A 400 -15.23 24.70 15.91
C ASN A 400 -15.15 26.14 15.41
N ILE A 401 -14.95 26.34 14.11
CA ILE A 401 -14.97 27.66 13.46
C ILE A 401 -16.37 28.26 13.57
N VAL A 402 -17.41 27.51 13.15
CA VAL A 402 -18.81 27.95 13.19
C VAL A 402 -19.26 28.27 14.62
N CYS A 403 -18.85 27.47 15.60
CA CYS A 403 -19.15 27.69 17.03
C CYS A 403 -18.25 28.73 17.72
N LEU A 404 -17.29 29.36 17.02
CA LEU A 404 -16.30 30.29 17.58
C LEU A 404 -15.45 29.68 18.73
N THR A 405 -15.34 28.37 18.79
CA THR A 405 -14.51 27.63 19.77
C THR A 405 -13.14 27.26 19.21
N ALA A 406 -12.89 27.54 17.92
CA ALA A 406 -11.58 27.35 17.32
C ALA A 406 -10.53 28.31 17.94
N PRO A 407 -9.26 27.88 18.04
CA PRO A 407 -8.14 28.73 18.43
C PRO A 407 -8.01 29.95 17.52
N ARG A 408 -7.56 31.07 18.10
CA ARG A 408 -7.29 32.32 17.41
C ARG A 408 -6.36 32.17 16.20
N SER A 409 -5.34 31.32 16.29
CA SER A 409 -4.41 31.06 15.17
C SER A 409 -5.14 30.61 13.89
N ILE A 410 -6.22 29.83 14.04
CA ILE A 410 -7.08 29.36 12.94
C ILE A 410 -7.82 30.51 12.24
N PHE A 411 -7.97 31.70 12.83
CA PHE A 411 -8.64 32.83 12.20
C PHE A 411 -7.67 33.89 11.67
N GLN A 412 -6.42 33.88 12.13
CA GLN A 412 -5.40 34.84 11.70
C GLN A 412 -4.65 34.40 10.44
N GLU A 413 -4.38 33.09 10.29
CA GLU A 413 -3.62 32.55 9.13
C GLU A 413 -4.47 32.30 7.87
N THR A 414 -5.78 32.32 8.04
CA THR A 414 -6.73 31.60 7.19
C THR A 414 -7.45 32.46 6.14
N PRO A 415 -7.68 33.77 6.32
CA PRO A 415 -8.34 34.61 5.30
C PRO A 415 -7.64 34.60 3.93
N ASN A 416 -6.30 34.54 3.91
CA ASN A 416 -5.53 34.54 2.66
C ASN A 416 -5.35 33.15 2.03
N ARG A 417 -5.69 32.08 2.75
CA ARG A 417 -5.47 30.67 2.33
C ARG A 417 -6.75 29.91 2.02
N LEU A 418 -7.91 30.46 2.39
CA LEU A 418 -9.23 29.91 2.06
C LEU A 418 -9.60 30.19 0.59
N LYS A 419 -9.35 29.24 -0.31
CA LYS A 419 -10.04 29.21 -1.61
C LYS A 419 -11.43 28.57 -1.42
N SER A 420 -12.48 29.34 -1.71
CA SER A 420 -13.82 29.22 -1.11
C SER A 420 -14.71 28.04 -1.50
N ASN A 421 -14.27 27.06 -2.30
CA ASN A 421 -15.20 26.06 -2.87
C ASN A 421 -15.05 24.65 -2.30
N ILE A 422 -13.84 24.24 -1.90
CA ILE A 422 -13.58 22.84 -1.48
C ILE A 422 -14.11 22.55 -0.09
N LEU A 423 -13.99 23.50 0.84
CA LEU A 423 -14.51 23.31 2.20
C LEU A 423 -16.03 23.12 2.23
N ASN A 424 -16.76 23.69 1.26
CA ASN A 424 -18.20 23.48 1.13
C ASN A 424 -18.54 22.02 0.77
N LEU A 425 -17.63 21.27 0.12
CA LEU A 425 -17.82 19.86 -0.20
C LEU A 425 -17.76 18.97 1.05
N PHE A 426 -17.01 19.37 2.07
CA PHE A 426 -16.93 18.65 3.34
C PHE A 426 -18.13 18.93 4.24
N VAL A 427 -18.82 20.05 4.04
CA VAL A 427 -20.08 20.38 4.72
C VAL A 427 -21.20 19.50 4.12
N SER A 428 -21.25 18.26 4.57
CA SER A 428 -22.18 17.23 4.08
C SER A 428 -23.64 17.52 4.42
N ASP A 429 -23.88 18.48 5.32
CA ASP A 429 -25.20 18.81 5.83
C ASP A 429 -25.41 20.33 5.76
N PRO A 430 -26.24 20.84 4.83
CA PRO A 430 -26.67 22.24 4.82
C PRO A 430 -27.29 22.63 6.17
N SER A 431 -27.77 21.65 6.92
CA SER A 431 -28.30 21.85 8.26
C SER A 431 -27.23 22.10 9.30
N LEU A 432 -25.92 21.93 9.06
CA LEU A 432 -24.84 22.28 10.02
C LEU A 432 -24.96 23.73 10.51
N PHE A 433 -25.42 24.64 9.67
CA PHE A 433 -25.66 26.04 10.06
C PHE A 433 -26.99 26.25 10.80
N THR A 434 -27.89 25.27 10.79
CA THR A 434 -29.22 25.30 11.43
C THR A 434 -29.38 24.36 12.64
N THR A 435 -28.59 23.28 12.74
CA THR A 435 -28.63 22.28 13.82
C THR A 435 -27.75 22.66 14.98
N PHE A 436 -26.67 23.40 14.74
CA PHE A 436 -25.96 24.08 15.80
C PHE A 436 -26.82 25.27 16.24
N LYS A 437 -27.62 25.05 17.30
CA LYS A 437 -28.26 26.13 18.07
C LYS A 437 -27.17 26.97 18.73
N ILE A 438 -26.42 27.72 17.94
CA ILE A 438 -25.60 28.81 18.43
C ILE A 438 -26.61 29.84 18.91
N SER A 439 -26.51 30.22 20.19
CA SER A 439 -27.29 31.34 20.69
C SER A 439 -26.97 32.56 19.83
N ASP A 440 -27.98 33.19 19.23
CA ASP A 440 -27.82 34.38 18.37
C ASP A 440 -26.90 35.43 19.01
N ASP A 441 -26.95 35.54 20.34
CA ASP A 441 -26.09 36.42 21.13
C ASP A 441 -24.59 36.23 20.81
N LEU A 442 -24.13 35.00 20.59
CA LEU A 442 -22.72 34.68 20.32
C LEU A 442 -22.23 35.17 18.96
N LEU A 443 -23.14 35.37 18.01
CA LEU A 443 -22.84 35.88 16.67
C LEU A 443 -22.75 37.41 16.63
N HIS A 444 -23.32 38.07 17.64
CA HIS A 444 -23.25 39.50 17.81
C HIS A 444 -21.96 39.93 18.52
N PHE A 445 -21.31 40.95 17.98
CA PHE A 445 -20.19 41.59 18.63
C PHE A 445 -20.65 42.20 19.97
N PRO A 446 -19.84 42.11 21.05
CA PRO A 446 -20.18 42.70 22.34
C PRO A 446 -20.63 44.15 22.23
N LYS A 447 -21.71 44.53 22.90
CA LYS A 447 -22.20 45.92 22.87
C LYS A 447 -21.29 46.77 23.74
N ILE A 448 -20.55 47.69 23.12
CA ILE A 448 -19.63 48.59 23.81
C ILE A 448 -20.23 49.98 23.81
N HIS A 449 -20.24 50.64 24.99
CA HIS A 449 -20.81 51.97 25.13
C HIS A 449 -20.10 52.98 24.20
N PRO A 450 -20.82 53.88 23.50
CA PRO A 450 -20.22 54.82 22.53
C PRO A 450 -19.11 55.69 23.10
N SER A 451 -19.16 56.02 24.39
CA SER A 451 -18.08 56.77 25.06
C SER A 451 -16.75 56.02 25.09
N ILE A 452 -16.75 54.69 25.12
CA ILE A 452 -15.53 53.86 25.07
C ILE A 452 -15.04 53.77 23.62
N LEU A 453 -15.95 53.60 22.66
CA LEU A 453 -15.63 53.53 21.23
C LEU A 453 -15.04 54.86 20.70
N ASN A 454 -15.61 55.99 21.11
CA ASN A 454 -15.18 57.33 20.70
C ASN A 454 -13.77 57.69 21.18
N LEU A 455 -13.29 57.06 22.26
CA LEU A 455 -11.92 57.29 22.75
C LEU A 455 -10.90 56.74 21.75
N ARG A 456 -11.19 55.64 21.07
CA ARG A 456 -10.23 54.97 20.18
C ARG A 456 -10.39 55.37 18.71
N ASN A 457 -11.42 56.14 18.36
CA ASN A 457 -11.83 56.40 16.96
C ASN A 457 -11.90 55.10 16.12
N GLN A 458 -12.32 53.99 16.73
CA GLN A 458 -12.46 52.72 16.04
C GLN A 458 -13.92 52.35 15.87
N GLN A 459 -14.27 52.01 14.64
CA GLN A 459 -15.58 51.45 14.35
C GLN A 459 -15.68 50.05 14.94
N GLN A 460 -16.84 49.74 15.50
CA GLN A 460 -17.15 48.39 15.98
C GLN A 460 -17.14 47.43 14.78
N PRO A 461 -16.56 46.22 14.92
CA PRO A 461 -16.63 45.22 13.87
C PRO A 461 -18.07 44.79 13.60
N ASN A 462 -18.35 44.37 12.36
CA ASN A 462 -19.64 43.81 12.00
C ASN A 462 -19.89 42.46 12.69
N ASP A 463 -21.16 42.16 12.95
CA ASP A 463 -21.59 40.87 13.50
C ASP A 463 -21.30 39.71 12.55
N ILE A 464 -21.15 38.50 13.08
CA ILE A 464 -20.91 37.30 12.27
C ILE A 464 -22.23 36.82 11.69
N VAL A 465 -22.28 36.63 10.37
CA VAL A 465 -23.50 36.20 9.66
C VAL A 465 -23.27 34.81 9.06
N LEU A 466 -23.91 33.79 9.63
CA LEU A 466 -23.72 32.41 9.21
C LEU A 466 -24.18 32.15 7.76
N SER A 467 -25.17 32.90 7.26
CA SER A 467 -25.71 32.72 5.90
C SER A 467 -24.73 33.06 4.77
N ASN A 468 -23.64 33.76 5.08
CA ASN A 468 -22.64 34.19 4.10
C ASN A 468 -21.52 33.16 3.87
N GLY A 469 -21.57 32.02 4.55
CA GLY A 469 -20.61 30.92 4.41
C GLY A 469 -19.36 31.04 5.28
N LEU A 470 -18.54 29.99 5.27
CA LEU A 470 -17.38 29.83 6.16
C LEU A 470 -16.34 30.96 6.01
N VAL A 471 -16.12 31.42 4.78
CA VAL A 471 -15.11 32.46 4.48
C VAL A 471 -15.47 33.78 5.16
N ASP A 472 -16.73 34.19 5.12
CA ASP A 472 -17.21 35.41 5.79
C ASP A 472 -17.10 35.27 7.31
N ILE A 473 -17.43 34.10 7.87
CA ILE A 473 -17.27 33.81 9.30
C ILE A 473 -15.80 33.98 9.72
N VAL A 474 -14.87 33.38 8.97
CA VAL A 474 -13.44 33.47 9.28
C VAL A 474 -12.93 34.90 9.15
N GLN A 475 -13.33 35.62 8.08
CA GLN A 475 -12.92 36.99 7.86
C GLN A 475 -13.40 37.93 8.97
N ARG A 476 -14.70 37.89 9.30
CA ARG A 476 -15.27 38.74 10.37
C ARG A 476 -14.67 38.42 11.72
N THR A 477 -14.42 37.14 12.01
CA THR A 477 -13.74 36.74 13.24
C THR A 477 -12.28 37.24 13.28
N SER A 478 -11.59 37.24 12.15
CA SER A 478 -10.25 37.83 12.03
C SER A 478 -10.27 39.33 12.36
N ASP A 479 -11.28 40.04 11.89
CA ASP A 479 -11.47 41.46 12.18
C ASP A 479 -11.83 41.71 13.65
N TRP A 480 -12.62 40.83 14.27
CA TRP A 480 -12.86 40.85 15.72
C TRP A 480 -11.57 40.69 16.51
N ILE A 481 -10.68 39.78 16.10
CA ILE A 481 -9.38 39.54 16.75
C ILE A 481 -8.47 40.77 16.63
N LYS A 482 -8.35 41.37 15.43
CA LYS A 482 -7.56 42.60 15.23
C LYS A 482 -8.10 43.76 16.08
N TRP A 483 -9.42 43.88 16.16
CA TRP A 483 -10.06 44.89 16.99
C TRP A 483 -9.75 44.65 18.47
N TYR A 484 -9.89 43.40 18.93
CA TYR A 484 -9.60 42.97 20.31
C TYR A 484 -8.18 43.33 20.72
N ASP A 485 -7.17 43.00 19.90
CA ASP A 485 -5.77 43.25 20.25
C ASP A 485 -5.52 44.69 20.61
N GLY A 486 -5.88 45.59 19.70
CA GLY A 486 -5.61 46.99 19.99
C GLY A 486 -6.60 47.55 21.03
N PHE A 487 -7.74 46.90 21.30
CA PHE A 487 -8.64 47.30 22.40
C PHE A 487 -7.95 47.00 23.71
N ILE A 488 -7.38 45.81 23.85
CA ILE A 488 -6.52 45.48 24.97
C ILE A 488 -5.33 46.42 25.02
N ASP A 489 -4.56 46.64 23.95
CA ASP A 489 -3.39 47.54 23.98
C ASP A 489 -3.73 48.95 24.47
N THR A 490 -4.91 49.45 24.10
CA THR A 490 -5.40 50.77 24.52
C THR A 490 -5.66 50.81 26.03
N PHE A 491 -6.35 49.81 26.57
CA PHE A 491 -6.85 49.84 27.95
C PHE A 491 -6.02 49.02 28.94
N LEU A 492 -5.01 48.27 28.48
CA LEU A 492 -4.14 47.45 29.31
C LEU A 492 -3.48 48.24 30.46
N PRO A 493 -2.97 49.47 30.26
CA PRO A 493 -2.40 50.25 31.37
C PRO A 493 -3.41 50.57 32.48
N ILE A 494 -4.68 50.79 32.11
CA ILE A 494 -5.77 51.02 33.08
C ILE A 494 -6.10 49.72 33.82
N LEU A 495 -6.14 48.59 33.11
CA LEU A 495 -6.37 47.28 33.73
C LEU A 495 -5.22 46.87 34.66
N ASP A 496 -3.97 47.10 34.27
CA ASP A 496 -2.78 46.87 35.11
C ASP A 496 -2.82 47.73 36.38
N TRP A 497 -3.23 49.00 36.24
CA TRP A 497 -3.44 49.88 37.38
C TRP A 497 -4.51 49.31 38.32
N LEU A 498 -5.70 48.97 37.83
CA LEU A 498 -6.75 48.35 38.65
C LEU A 498 -6.28 47.04 39.32
N ASN A 499 -5.45 46.25 38.62
CA ASN A 499 -4.89 45.02 39.15
C ASN A 499 -3.91 45.27 40.32
N SER A 500 -3.11 46.34 40.24
CA SER A 500 -2.16 46.70 41.30
C SER A 500 -2.81 47.12 42.61
N TYR A 501 -4.09 47.50 42.57
CA TYR A 501 -4.92 47.81 43.73
C TYR A 501 -5.88 46.65 44.10
N GLU A 502 -5.63 45.45 43.55
CA GLU A 502 -6.35 44.22 43.88
C GLU A 502 -7.87 44.30 43.70
N VAL A 503 -8.35 45.06 42.71
CA VAL A 503 -9.78 45.15 42.41
C VAL A 503 -10.32 43.76 42.06
N GLN A 504 -11.36 43.34 42.76
CA GLN A 504 -11.94 42.00 42.65
C GLN A 504 -12.34 41.69 41.20
N GLY A 505 -12.00 40.49 40.72
CA GLY A 505 -12.28 40.04 39.35
C GLY A 505 -11.26 40.48 38.28
N ILE A 506 -10.46 41.53 38.51
CA ILE A 506 -9.46 42.02 37.54
C ILE A 506 -8.36 40.97 37.31
N ASN A 507 -7.90 40.26 38.34
CA ASN A 507 -6.91 39.21 38.20
C ASN A 507 -7.33 38.13 37.17
N ASN A 508 -8.61 37.74 37.16
CA ASN A 508 -9.14 36.75 36.22
C ASN A 508 -9.17 37.31 34.78
N ILE A 509 -9.55 38.58 34.62
CA ILE A 509 -9.53 39.27 33.33
C ILE A 509 -8.11 39.41 32.82
N MET A 510 -7.14 39.73 33.68
CA MET A 510 -5.74 39.85 33.33
C MET A 510 -5.12 38.50 32.92
N LEU A 511 -5.51 37.40 33.58
CA LEU A 511 -5.16 36.06 33.13
C LEU A 511 -5.78 35.75 31.76
N ALA A 512 -7.07 36.03 31.56
CA ALA A 512 -7.75 35.85 30.28
C ALA A 512 -7.16 36.71 29.16
N VAL A 513 -6.68 37.92 29.44
CA VAL A 513 -5.97 38.79 28.49
C VAL A 513 -4.59 38.25 28.14
N LYS A 514 -3.83 37.78 29.14
CA LYS A 514 -2.51 37.16 28.92
C LYS A 514 -2.62 35.87 28.12
N GLU A 515 -3.63 35.06 28.40
CA GLU A 515 -3.97 33.89 27.60
C GLU A 515 -4.50 34.30 26.23
N GLY A 516 -5.29 35.38 26.15
CA GLY A 516 -5.88 35.98 24.96
C GLY A 516 -4.92 36.39 23.86
N ARG A 517 -3.70 36.73 24.27
CA ARG A 517 -2.59 37.06 23.38
C ARG A 517 -1.80 35.83 22.90
N ARG A 518 -2.06 34.65 23.46
CA ARG A 518 -1.46 33.38 23.00
C ARG A 518 -2.32 32.80 21.88
N GLY A 519 -1.70 32.24 20.83
CA GLY A 519 -2.39 31.73 19.64
C GLY A 519 -3.40 30.60 19.88
N THR A 520 -3.35 29.95 21.05
CA THR A 520 -4.26 28.86 21.47
C THR A 520 -5.58 29.35 22.06
N PHE A 521 -5.74 30.65 22.27
CA PHE A 521 -6.93 31.21 22.89
C PHE A 521 -8.16 31.11 22.00
N GLN A 522 -9.30 30.73 22.58
CA GLN A 522 -10.54 30.56 21.84
C GLN A 522 -11.27 31.89 21.63
N VAL A 523 -11.85 32.10 20.46
CA VAL A 523 -12.58 33.32 20.10
C VAL A 523 -13.79 33.56 21.01
N PHE A 524 -14.46 32.51 21.46
CA PHE A 524 -15.52 32.60 22.47
C PHE A 524 -15.05 33.30 23.76
N ILE A 525 -13.86 32.94 24.26
CA ILE A 525 -13.30 33.52 25.49
C ILE A 525 -12.86 34.98 25.25
N MET A 526 -12.42 35.29 24.03
CA MET A 526 -12.14 36.67 23.63
C MET A 526 -13.38 37.56 23.75
N ARG A 527 -14.51 37.10 23.21
CA ARG A 527 -15.79 37.82 23.26
C ARG A 527 -16.21 38.11 24.70
N THR A 528 -16.15 37.12 25.58
CA THR A 528 -16.52 37.31 27.00
C THR A 528 -15.55 38.24 27.72
N THR A 529 -14.25 38.16 27.42
CA THR A 529 -13.23 39.06 27.97
C THR A 529 -13.46 40.51 27.55
N ILE A 530 -13.82 40.77 26.28
CA ILE A 530 -14.17 42.11 25.80
C ILE A 530 -15.34 42.67 26.60
N GLN A 531 -16.41 41.90 26.76
CA GLN A 531 -17.60 42.36 27.48
C GLN A 531 -17.28 42.69 28.93
N GLN A 532 -16.53 41.83 29.62
CA GLN A 532 -16.11 42.06 31.01
C GLN A 532 -15.28 43.34 31.16
N ILE A 533 -14.33 43.58 30.25
CA ILE A 533 -13.54 44.81 30.25
C ILE A 533 -14.43 46.02 29.96
N ALA A 534 -15.31 45.94 28.96
CA ALA A 534 -16.21 47.03 28.60
C ALA A 534 -17.14 47.41 29.77
N ASP A 535 -17.70 46.44 30.47
CA ASP A 535 -18.55 46.65 31.65
C ASP A 535 -17.78 47.41 32.75
N ILE A 536 -16.53 47.03 33.01
CA ILE A 536 -15.66 47.71 33.99
C ILE A 536 -15.36 49.14 33.55
N LEU A 537 -14.96 49.35 32.30
CA LEU A 537 -14.69 50.70 31.78
C LEU A 537 -15.94 51.57 31.78
N GLU A 538 -17.13 50.99 31.62
CA GLU A 538 -18.40 51.71 31.72
C GLU A 538 -18.70 52.17 33.15
N THR A 539 -18.36 51.38 34.18
CA THR A 539 -18.44 51.87 35.58
C THR A 539 -17.56 53.09 35.81
N LEU A 540 -16.46 53.20 35.05
CA LEU A 540 -15.52 54.31 35.09
C LEU A 540 -15.87 55.42 34.10
N LYS A 541 -17.00 55.38 33.38
CA LYS A 541 -17.29 56.27 32.23
C LYS A 541 -17.09 57.77 32.49
N ASN A 542 -17.43 58.24 33.69
CA ASN A 542 -17.30 59.65 34.08
C ASN A 542 -15.84 60.10 34.26
N HIS A 543 -14.93 59.15 34.45
CA HIS A 543 -13.51 59.37 34.67
C HIS A 543 -12.64 58.76 33.57
N LEU A 544 -13.22 57.96 32.66
CA LEU A 544 -12.51 57.18 31.65
C LEU A 544 -11.70 58.07 30.71
N PHE A 545 -12.23 59.20 30.25
CA PHE A 545 -11.48 60.14 29.40
C PHE A 545 -10.22 60.66 30.10
N ARG A 546 -10.35 61.03 31.39
CA ARG A 546 -9.23 61.49 32.22
C ARG A 546 -8.21 60.37 32.41
N LEU A 547 -8.66 59.16 32.77
CA LEU A 547 -7.79 57.99 32.90
C LEU A 547 -7.04 57.68 31.60
N CYS A 548 -7.72 57.71 30.45
CA CYS A 548 -7.10 57.47 29.15
C CYS A 548 -6.06 58.54 28.79
N TYR A 549 -6.28 59.80 29.16
CA TYR A 549 -5.28 60.85 29.01
C TYR A 549 -4.04 60.60 29.88
N LEU A 550 -4.27 60.19 31.14
CA LEU A 550 -3.22 59.98 32.14
C LEU A 550 -2.32 58.79 31.83
N PHE A 551 -2.93 57.68 31.41
CA PHE A 551 -2.22 56.48 30.97
C PHE A 551 -1.73 56.58 29.52
N ASN A 552 -1.90 57.74 28.86
CA ASN A 552 -1.58 57.97 27.45
C ASN A 552 -2.21 56.95 26.49
N CYS A 553 -3.36 56.35 26.85
CA CYS A 553 -4.08 55.35 26.06
C CYS A 553 -4.49 55.84 24.66
N LEU A 554 -4.63 57.17 24.48
CA LEU A 554 -5.16 57.79 23.25
C LEU A 554 -4.07 58.27 22.29
N LYS A 555 -2.79 58.14 22.65
CA LYS A 555 -1.68 58.48 21.74
C LYS A 555 -1.25 57.22 20.99
N PRO A 556 -1.09 57.26 19.65
CA PRO A 556 -0.54 56.14 18.92
C PRO A 556 0.83 55.80 19.50
N VAL A 557 0.99 54.57 19.97
CA VAL A 557 2.25 54.08 20.53
C VAL A 557 3.26 53.98 19.38
N MET A 558 4.19 54.94 19.29
CA MET A 558 5.46 54.68 18.63
C MET A 558 6.25 53.77 19.55
N VAL A 559 6.55 52.56 19.11
CA VAL A 559 7.52 51.69 19.78
C VAL A 559 8.86 52.40 19.70
N ILE A 560 9.27 53.00 20.81
CA ILE A 560 10.63 53.49 21.00
C ILE A 560 11.29 52.49 21.94
N ASP A 561 12.28 51.78 21.43
CA ASP A 561 13.15 50.96 22.26
C ASP A 561 13.78 51.81 23.37
N ASN A 562 13.73 51.26 24.60
CA ASN A 562 14.31 51.74 25.85
C ASN A 562 13.39 52.59 26.77
N GLY A 563 13.16 52.04 27.96
CA GLY A 563 12.24 52.56 28.96
C GLY A 563 12.69 53.83 29.68
N ILE A 564 11.71 54.63 30.09
CA ILE A 564 11.83 55.75 31.04
C ILE A 564 10.48 55.84 31.81
N THR A 565 10.41 55.24 33.01
CA THR A 565 10.44 55.83 34.39
C THR A 565 9.38 56.87 34.79
N LYS A 566 8.44 56.41 35.66
CA LYS A 566 7.99 56.92 36.99
C LYS A 566 7.64 58.41 37.23
N ARG A 567 7.88 59.36 36.32
CA ARG A 567 7.73 60.80 36.61
C ARG A 567 6.33 61.35 36.38
N LEU A 568 5.57 60.78 35.43
CA LEU A 568 4.22 61.23 35.07
C LEU A 568 3.13 60.85 36.09
N SER A 569 3.36 59.81 36.91
CA SER A 569 2.40 59.36 37.92
C SER A 569 2.36 60.26 39.17
N GLN A 570 3.44 60.99 39.49
CA GLN A 570 3.48 61.90 40.64
C GLN A 570 2.78 63.24 40.38
N GLU A 571 2.89 63.78 39.16
CA GLU A 571 2.15 64.98 38.74
C GLU A 571 0.64 64.75 38.74
N PHE A 572 0.20 63.52 38.41
CA PHE A 572 -1.19 63.09 38.48
C PHE A 572 -1.78 63.09 39.91
N ILE A 573 -1.02 62.60 40.90
CA ILE A 573 -1.45 62.58 42.31
C ILE A 573 -1.66 64.02 42.83
N GLU A 574 -0.82 64.96 42.41
CA GLU A 574 -0.99 66.37 42.77
C GLU A 574 -2.17 67.04 42.06
N GLU A 575 -2.47 66.66 40.83
CA GLU A 575 -3.60 67.22 40.05
C GLU A 575 -4.97 66.65 40.48
N MET A 576 -5.02 65.40 40.93
CA MET A 576 -6.21 64.81 41.57
C MET A 576 -6.51 65.47 42.92
N LYS A 577 -5.48 65.71 43.75
CA LYS A 577 -5.58 66.47 45.01
C LYS A 577 -6.10 67.89 44.81
N ARG A 578 -5.77 68.54 43.69
CA ARG A 578 -6.25 69.90 43.35
C ARG A 578 -7.69 69.93 42.86
N SER A 579 -8.23 68.83 42.32
CA SER A 579 -9.58 68.80 41.72
C SER A 579 -10.73 68.48 42.69
N GLY A 580 -10.45 68.29 43.98
CA GLY A 580 -11.42 68.35 45.09
C GLY A 580 -12.82 67.85 44.75
N SER A 581 -13.00 66.54 44.59
CA SER A 581 -14.32 65.94 44.68
C SER A 581 -14.22 64.55 45.32
N ASP A 582 -14.65 64.46 46.57
CA ASP A 582 -14.98 63.19 47.22
C ASP A 582 -16.11 62.52 46.41
N LYS A 583 -15.75 61.66 45.45
CA LYS A 583 -16.73 60.83 44.74
C LYS A 583 -16.39 59.36 44.94
N ILE A 584 -17.32 58.69 45.61
CA ILE A 584 -17.37 57.25 45.83
C ILE A 584 -17.68 56.59 44.47
N ILE A 585 -16.87 55.62 44.05
CA ILE A 585 -17.14 54.80 42.86
C ILE A 585 -17.91 53.55 43.31
N GLU A 586 -19.14 53.40 42.85
CA GLU A 586 -19.97 52.21 43.09
C GLU A 586 -19.92 51.28 41.88
N VAL A 587 -19.48 50.04 42.09
CA VAL A 587 -19.53 48.95 41.08
C VAL A 587 -20.63 47.99 41.50
N LYS A 588 -21.62 47.75 40.62
CA LYS A 588 -22.71 46.79 40.86
C LYS A 588 -22.42 45.46 40.18
N GLU A 589 -22.31 44.40 40.96
CA GLU A 589 -22.20 43.02 40.47
C GLU A 589 -23.59 42.36 40.37
N ARG A 590 -23.85 41.61 39.29
CA ARG A 590 -25.07 40.81 39.10
C ARG A 590 -24.99 39.49 39.88
N SER A 591 -24.91 39.55 41.20
CA SER A 591 -25.19 38.39 42.08
C SER A 591 -25.37 38.85 43.52
N SER A 592 -26.61 39.20 43.88
CA SER A 592 -27.25 39.24 45.21
C SER A 592 -26.49 39.68 46.48
N GLN A 593 -25.28 40.22 46.43
CA GLN A 593 -24.65 40.93 47.54
C GLN A 593 -23.95 42.20 47.04
N LEU A 594 -24.47 43.35 47.46
CA LEU A 594 -23.85 44.65 47.25
C LEU A 594 -22.59 44.73 48.15
N GLN A 595 -21.41 44.90 47.55
CA GLN A 595 -20.24 45.38 48.27
C GLN A 595 -19.85 46.77 47.77
N THR A 596 -19.61 47.67 48.72
CA THR A 596 -19.16 49.05 48.50
C THR A 596 -17.68 49.13 48.87
N VAL A 597 -16.79 49.40 47.91
CA VAL A 597 -15.38 49.66 48.21
C VAL A 597 -15.17 51.16 48.35
N LYS A 598 -14.82 51.62 49.56
CA LYS A 598 -14.38 53.01 49.81
C LYS A 598 -12.88 53.09 49.54
N ILE A 599 -12.50 53.75 48.45
CA ILE A 599 -11.10 54.12 48.22
C ILE A 599 -10.87 55.45 48.96
N GLN A 600 -10.05 55.43 50.02
CA GLN A 600 -9.64 56.64 50.75
C GLN A 600 -8.27 57.11 50.26
N ASP A 601 -8.15 58.43 50.06
CA ASP A 601 -7.03 59.19 49.48
C ASP A 601 -5.63 58.99 50.12
N ARG A 602 -5.51 58.18 51.18
CA ARG A 602 -4.22 57.82 51.80
C ARG A 602 -3.65 56.49 51.32
N GLN A 603 -4.34 55.77 50.44
CA GLN A 603 -3.87 54.51 49.84
C GLN A 603 -3.64 54.61 48.33
N LEU A 604 -3.53 55.82 47.75
CA LEU A 604 -3.18 56.08 46.34
C LEU A 604 -1.71 56.43 46.14
#